data_AF-A0A919S2A7-F1
#
_entry.id   AF-A0A919S2A7-F1
#
_cell.length_a   1.000
_cell.length_b   1.000
_cell.length_c   1.000
_cell.angle_alpha   90.00
_cell.angle_beta   90.00
_cell.angle_gamma   90.00
#
_symmetry.space_group_name_H-M   'P 1'
#
loop_
_entity.id
_entity.type
_entity.pdbx_description
1 polymer ?
#
loop_
_entity_poly.entity_id
_entity_poly.type
_entity_poly.pdbx_seq_one_letter_code
_entity_poly.pdbx_strand_id
1 'polypeptide(L)'
;MSTNLRNSLEKSIRALSNVIRDIFRKIPYLFFVVAWSIYRIVNEYFNTVGHKQFILCLLIFVVSVGIYAKNKNISETMLTFMIGVLTVFTIDWEEADFRLFMLFYLVFNLMIFVIGSINLAVKKDNILIQAANSLCNDSNYDEIHRKLNKIFDKSTPNNQLAPIERAEAIRFLAFRRVDIDDMLKALSSIEIIKTVWEIDLNKACNVFYILYVFSYNHFPHKNPSKNTIELFNKILTISLPPEQFFELFLKTKKKIISDEMDFDTYIKKIKELAINGMDSCEIIEELRKPHEE
;
A
#
# COMPACT_ATOMS: atom_id res chain seq x y z
N MET A 1 11.44 -7.79 -29.66
CA MET A 1 11.07 -6.46 -29.10
C MET A 1 9.56 -6.20 -29.16
N SER A 2 8.85 -6.56 -30.24
CA SER A 2 7.38 -6.44 -30.35
C SER A 2 6.58 -7.33 -29.38
N THR A 3 7.11 -8.51 -29.02
CA THR A 3 6.49 -9.46 -28.09
C THR A 3 6.43 -8.96 -26.64
N ASN A 4 7.46 -8.26 -26.16
CA ASN A 4 7.44 -7.65 -24.82
C ASN A 4 6.44 -6.49 -24.70
N LEU A 5 6.29 -5.70 -25.77
CA LEU A 5 5.36 -4.57 -25.81
C LEU A 5 3.90 -5.06 -25.84
N ARG A 6 3.62 -6.11 -26.63
CA ARG A 6 2.31 -6.75 -26.68
C ARG A 6 1.94 -7.42 -25.35
N ASN A 7 2.89 -8.13 -24.72
CA ASN A 7 2.67 -8.72 -23.39
C ASN A 7 2.48 -7.66 -22.30
N SER A 8 3.18 -6.52 -22.37
CA SER A 8 3.02 -5.39 -21.45
C SER A 8 1.66 -4.70 -21.61
N LEU A 9 1.23 -4.48 -22.86
CA LEU A 9 -0.10 -3.95 -23.18
C LEU A 9 -1.21 -4.89 -22.73
N GLU A 10 -1.08 -6.19 -22.99
CA GLU A 10 -2.08 -7.17 -22.58
C GLU A 10 -2.20 -7.27 -21.06
N LYS A 11 -1.08 -7.25 -20.32
CA LYS A 11 -1.08 -7.16 -18.86
C LYS A 11 -1.73 -5.87 -18.38
N SER A 12 -1.42 -4.74 -19.01
CA SER A 12 -2.01 -3.44 -18.66
C SER A 12 -3.51 -3.39 -18.95
N ILE A 13 -3.98 -3.99 -20.06
CA ILE A 13 -5.39 -4.09 -20.43
C ILE A 13 -6.13 -5.03 -19.48
N ARG A 14 -5.54 -6.18 -19.11
CA ARG A 14 -6.14 -7.08 -18.11
C ARG A 14 -6.21 -6.40 -16.74
N ALA A 15 -5.16 -5.70 -16.33
CA ALA A 15 -5.17 -4.92 -15.09
C ALA A 15 -6.25 -3.82 -15.13
N LEU A 16 -6.35 -3.09 -16.25
CA LEU A 16 -7.41 -2.09 -16.48
C LEU A 16 -8.80 -2.72 -16.43
N SER A 17 -9.03 -3.84 -17.12
CA SER A 17 -10.31 -4.55 -17.12
C SER A 17 -10.68 -5.01 -15.71
N ASN A 18 -9.73 -5.51 -14.93
CA ASN A 18 -9.98 -5.97 -13.56
C ASN A 18 -10.29 -4.78 -12.64
N VAL A 19 -9.55 -3.68 -12.76
CA VAL A 19 -9.80 -2.44 -12.00
C VAL A 19 -11.15 -1.83 -12.36
N ILE A 20 -11.48 -1.74 -13.64
CA ILE A 20 -12.79 -1.28 -14.13
C ILE A 20 -13.91 -2.16 -13.57
N ARG A 21 -13.74 -3.49 -13.62
CA ARG A 21 -14.73 -4.45 -13.11
C ARG A 21 -14.91 -4.32 -11.60
N ASP A 22 -13.83 -4.14 -10.86
CA ASP A 22 -13.88 -3.95 -9.40
C ASP A 22 -14.48 -2.59 -9.02
N ILE A 23 -14.14 -1.51 -9.74
CA ILE A 23 -14.71 -0.18 -9.54
C ILE A 23 -16.21 -0.21 -9.81
N PHE A 24 -16.66 -0.76 -10.95
CA PHE A 24 -18.08 -0.84 -11.27
C PHE A 24 -18.85 -1.80 -10.36
N ARG A 25 -18.19 -2.84 -9.84
CA ARG A 25 -18.79 -3.73 -8.84
C ARG A 25 -19.00 -3.02 -7.49
N LYS A 26 -18.06 -2.17 -7.07
CA LYS A 26 -18.11 -1.44 -5.80
C LYS A 26 -18.94 -0.15 -5.88
N ILE A 27 -18.93 0.53 -7.02
CA ILE A 27 -19.59 1.81 -7.25
C ILE A 27 -20.34 1.74 -8.60
N PRO A 28 -21.51 1.08 -8.64
CA PRO A 28 -22.25 0.90 -9.90
C PRO A 28 -22.70 2.22 -10.54
N TYR A 29 -22.90 3.27 -9.75
CA TYR A 29 -23.24 4.61 -10.24
C TYR A 29 -22.20 5.21 -11.18
N LEU A 30 -20.93 4.82 -11.05
CA LEU A 30 -19.85 5.31 -11.92
C LEU A 30 -20.06 4.87 -13.38
N PHE A 31 -20.70 3.71 -13.60
CA PHE A 31 -21.06 3.26 -14.94
C PHE A 31 -22.04 4.21 -15.61
N PHE A 32 -23.07 4.64 -14.87
CA PHE A 32 -24.05 5.61 -15.37
C PHE A 32 -23.40 6.96 -15.66
N VAL A 33 -22.46 7.41 -14.82
CA VAL A 33 -21.72 8.66 -15.08
C VAL A 33 -20.92 8.57 -16.38
N VAL A 34 -20.16 7.48 -16.58
CA VAL A 34 -19.36 7.29 -17.80
C VAL A 34 -20.24 7.18 -19.04
N ALA A 35 -21.31 6.37 -18.98
CA ALA A 35 -22.25 6.23 -20.10
C ALA A 35 -22.95 7.55 -20.44
N TRP A 36 -23.35 8.31 -19.41
CA TRP A 36 -23.94 9.63 -19.57
C TRP A 36 -22.95 10.63 -20.17
N SER A 37 -21.69 10.64 -19.72
CA SER A 37 -20.64 11.49 -20.30
C SER A 37 -20.41 11.17 -21.78
N ILE A 38 -20.33 9.90 -22.16
CA ILE A 38 -20.17 9.49 -23.57
C ILE A 38 -21.36 9.96 -24.40
N TYR A 39 -22.58 9.70 -23.93
CA TYR A 39 -23.80 10.15 -24.61
C TYR A 39 -23.81 11.66 -24.82
N ARG A 40 -23.43 12.44 -23.79
CA ARG A 40 -23.37 13.90 -23.86
C ARG A 40 -22.28 14.40 -24.82
N ILE A 41 -21.09 13.79 -24.85
CA ILE A 41 -20.04 14.15 -25.82
C ILE A 41 -20.53 13.95 -27.25
N VAL A 42 -21.16 12.80 -27.53
CA VAL A 42 -21.69 12.50 -28.86
C VAL A 42 -22.80 13.48 -29.23
N ASN A 43 -23.72 13.75 -28.30
CA ASN A 43 -24.83 14.68 -28.53
C ASN A 43 -24.36 16.12 -28.75
N GLU A 44 -23.36 16.61 -28.01
CA GLU A 44 -22.76 17.94 -28.20
C GLU A 44 -21.97 18.04 -29.51
N TYR A 45 -21.33 16.96 -29.95
CA TYR A 45 -20.65 16.94 -31.26
C TYR A 45 -21.63 17.12 -32.42
N PHE A 46 -22.82 16.51 -32.34
CA PHE A 46 -23.81 16.55 -33.41
C PHE A 46 -24.76 17.77 -33.35
N ASN A 47 -25.01 18.34 -32.17
CA ASN A 47 -26.05 19.35 -31.99
C ASN A 47 -25.56 20.79 -31.75
N THR A 48 -24.25 21.02 -31.60
CA THR A 48 -23.72 22.33 -31.16
C THR A 48 -22.98 23.06 -32.28
N VAL A 49 -23.27 24.37 -32.39
CA VAL A 49 -22.92 25.30 -33.49
C VAL A 49 -21.42 25.63 -33.61
N GLY A 50 -20.58 25.18 -32.67
CA GLY A 50 -19.16 25.56 -32.55
C GLY A 50 -18.16 24.43 -32.73
N HIS A 51 -18.11 23.76 -33.90
CA HIS A 51 -17.12 22.68 -34.17
C HIS A 51 -15.67 23.06 -33.83
N LYS A 52 -15.31 24.34 -33.94
CA LYS A 52 -13.96 24.85 -33.65
C LYS A 52 -13.61 24.79 -32.15
N GLN A 53 -14.51 25.22 -31.27
CA GLN A 53 -14.29 25.20 -29.80
C GLN A 53 -14.21 23.76 -29.28
N PHE A 54 -15.06 22.87 -29.80
CA PHE A 54 -15.01 21.44 -29.47
C PHE A 54 -13.67 20.80 -29.87
N ILE A 55 -13.19 21.05 -31.10
CA ILE A 55 -11.91 20.51 -31.58
C ILE A 55 -10.74 21.03 -30.74
N LEU A 56 -10.74 22.32 -30.36
CA LEU A 56 -9.71 22.90 -29.49
C LEU A 56 -9.73 22.26 -28.11
N CYS A 57 -10.90 22.12 -27.47
CA CYS A 57 -11.03 21.45 -26.17
C CYS A 57 -10.55 20.00 -26.23
N LEU A 58 -10.88 19.28 -27.32
CA LEU A 58 -10.42 17.91 -27.54
C LEU A 58 -8.89 17.84 -27.68
N LEU A 59 -8.28 18.78 -28.40
CA LEU A 59 -6.83 18.87 -28.55
C LEU A 59 -6.15 19.10 -27.19
N ILE A 60 -6.64 20.07 -26.41
CA ILE A 60 -6.12 20.36 -25.06
C ILE A 60 -6.28 19.17 -24.15
N PHE A 61 -7.42 18.48 -24.22
CA PHE A 61 -7.68 17.27 -23.46
C PHE A 61 -6.66 16.17 -23.79
N VAL A 62 -6.40 15.89 -25.08
CA VAL A 62 -5.42 14.88 -25.52
C VAL A 62 -4.00 15.24 -25.06
N VAL A 63 -3.60 16.51 -25.21
CA VAL A 63 -2.28 16.98 -24.76
C VAL A 63 -2.13 16.84 -23.25
N SER A 64 -3.16 17.23 -22.50
CA SER A 64 -3.16 17.14 -21.03
C SER A 64 -3.06 15.69 -20.57
N VAL A 65 -3.87 14.78 -21.12
CA VAL A 65 -3.77 13.34 -20.81
C VAL A 65 -2.40 12.76 -21.17
N GLY A 66 -1.80 13.22 -22.28
CA GLY A 66 -0.44 12.84 -22.67
C GLY A 66 0.62 13.27 -21.66
N ILE A 67 0.52 14.49 -21.12
CA ILE A 67 1.40 14.99 -20.05
C ILE A 67 1.23 14.14 -18.78
N TYR A 68 -0.01 13.82 -18.40
CA TYR A 68 -0.26 12.97 -17.24
C TYR A 68 0.39 11.60 -17.38
N ALA A 69 0.28 10.98 -18.56
CA ALA A 69 0.86 9.66 -18.83
C ALA A 69 2.39 9.65 -18.66
N LYS A 70 3.05 10.76 -18.99
CA LYS A 70 4.50 10.91 -18.87
C LYS A 70 4.94 11.29 -17.45
N ASN A 71 4.39 12.37 -16.91
CA ASN A 71 4.88 12.99 -15.68
C ASN A 71 4.25 12.39 -14.43
N LYS A 72 3.08 11.74 -14.55
CA LYS A 72 2.29 11.19 -13.43
C LYS A 72 1.96 12.20 -12.34
N ASN A 73 2.09 13.50 -12.64
CA ASN A 73 1.83 14.60 -11.74
C ASN A 73 0.43 15.17 -12.01
N ILE A 74 -0.49 14.92 -11.09
CA ILE A 74 -1.88 15.39 -11.20
C ILE A 74 -1.92 16.93 -11.24
N SER A 75 -1.15 17.60 -10.40
CA SER A 75 -1.17 19.06 -10.26
C SER A 75 -0.72 19.77 -11.54
N GLU A 76 0.39 19.33 -12.14
CA GLU A 76 0.91 19.88 -13.39
C GLU A 76 -0.06 19.65 -14.57
N THR A 77 -0.66 18.47 -14.62
CA THR A 77 -1.62 18.10 -15.66
C THR A 77 -2.90 18.90 -15.53
N MET A 78 -3.42 19.03 -14.31
CA MET A 78 -4.62 19.80 -14.01
C MET A 78 -4.42 21.27 -14.39
N LEU A 79 -3.26 21.84 -14.03
CA LEU A 79 -2.92 23.22 -14.37
C LEU A 79 -2.83 23.42 -15.88
N THR A 80 -2.21 22.50 -16.61
CA THR A 80 -2.11 22.57 -18.07
C THR A 80 -3.49 22.48 -18.73
N PHE A 81 -4.35 21.58 -18.24
CA PHE A 81 -5.72 21.47 -18.72
C PHE A 81 -6.52 22.74 -18.44
N MET A 82 -6.47 23.26 -17.21
CA MET A 82 -7.18 24.49 -16.83
C MET A 82 -6.72 25.69 -17.67
N ILE A 83 -5.42 25.88 -17.85
CA ILE A 83 -4.88 26.97 -18.68
C ILE A 83 -5.32 26.82 -20.12
N GLY A 84 -5.18 25.63 -20.70
CA GLY A 84 -5.56 25.41 -22.11
C GLY A 84 -7.05 25.63 -22.33
N VAL A 85 -7.90 25.17 -21.41
CA VAL A 85 -9.34 25.33 -21.57
C VAL A 85 -9.78 26.77 -21.31
N LEU A 86 -9.18 27.47 -20.33
CA LEU A 86 -9.45 28.89 -20.07
C LEU A 86 -9.12 29.79 -21.28
N THR A 87 -8.08 29.47 -22.07
CA THR A 87 -7.74 30.24 -23.28
C THR A 87 -8.69 30.02 -24.45
N VAL A 88 -9.37 28.87 -24.49
CA VAL A 88 -10.43 28.61 -25.49
C VAL A 88 -11.70 29.38 -25.15
N PHE A 89 -11.98 29.57 -23.86
CA PHE A 89 -13.19 30.22 -23.35
C PHE A 89 -12.96 31.67 -22.87
N THR A 90 -11.84 32.30 -23.20
CA THR A 90 -11.66 33.77 -23.04
C THR A 90 -12.53 34.61 -23.99
N ILE A 91 -13.28 33.97 -24.87
CA ILE A 91 -14.23 34.58 -25.81
C ILE A 91 -15.63 34.32 -25.24
N ASP A 92 -16.44 35.37 -25.09
CA ASP A 92 -17.77 35.46 -24.47
C ASP A 92 -18.45 34.13 -24.09
N TRP A 93 -18.67 33.94 -22.77
CA TRP A 93 -19.29 32.72 -22.22
C TRP A 93 -20.77 32.63 -22.56
N GLU A 94 -21.11 31.98 -23.66
CA GLU A 94 -22.47 31.50 -23.90
C GLU A 94 -22.77 30.25 -23.06
N GLU A 95 -24.07 29.98 -22.82
CA GLU A 95 -24.50 28.82 -22.02
C GLU A 95 -24.00 27.48 -22.59
N ALA A 96 -23.84 27.39 -23.91
CA ALA A 96 -23.30 26.21 -24.59
C ALA A 96 -21.81 25.97 -24.26
N ASP A 97 -21.02 27.03 -24.21
CA ASP A 97 -19.59 26.99 -23.92
C ASP A 97 -19.30 26.57 -22.47
N PHE A 98 -20.09 27.08 -21.52
CA PHE A 98 -20.02 26.63 -20.13
C PHE A 98 -20.38 25.15 -19.96
N ARG A 99 -21.41 24.65 -20.67
CA ARG A 99 -21.76 23.23 -20.64
C ARG A 99 -20.66 22.36 -21.23
N LEU A 100 -20.03 22.80 -22.31
CA LEU A 100 -18.90 22.12 -22.93
C LEU A 100 -17.69 22.05 -22.00
N PHE A 101 -17.36 23.15 -21.33
CA PHE A 101 -16.32 23.22 -20.30
C PHE A 101 -16.53 22.18 -19.20
N MET A 102 -17.72 22.19 -18.58
CA MET A 102 -18.03 21.28 -17.47
C MET A 102 -17.96 19.81 -17.88
N LEU A 103 -18.36 19.50 -19.12
CA LEU A 103 -18.27 18.15 -19.67
C LEU A 103 -16.81 17.68 -19.81
N PHE A 104 -15.96 18.47 -20.48
CA PHE A 104 -14.55 18.13 -20.66
C PHE A 104 -13.81 18.05 -19.32
N TYR A 105 -14.11 18.95 -18.39
CA TYR A 105 -13.55 18.94 -17.04
C TYR A 105 -13.89 17.64 -16.29
N LEU A 106 -15.15 17.21 -16.33
CA LEU A 106 -15.59 15.99 -15.68
C LEU A 106 -14.94 14.75 -16.31
N VAL A 107 -14.90 14.68 -17.64
CA VAL A 107 -14.28 13.56 -18.39
C VAL A 107 -12.77 13.49 -18.12
N PHE A 108 -12.11 14.64 -18.02
CA PHE A 108 -10.68 14.73 -17.70
C PHE A 108 -10.37 14.19 -16.31
N ASN A 109 -11.13 14.60 -15.29
CA ASN A 109 -10.97 14.09 -13.94
C ASN A 109 -11.22 12.58 -13.85
N LEU A 110 -12.24 12.07 -14.55
CA LEU A 110 -12.51 10.63 -14.64
C LEU A 110 -11.34 9.88 -15.28
N MET A 111 -10.78 10.40 -16.36
CA MET A 111 -9.63 9.77 -17.03
C MET A 111 -8.38 9.75 -16.15
N ILE A 112 -8.06 10.85 -15.47
CA ILE A 112 -6.97 10.88 -14.48
C ILE A 112 -7.20 9.84 -13.39
N PHE A 113 -8.41 9.76 -12.85
CA PHE A 113 -8.75 8.80 -11.81
C PHE A 113 -8.57 7.35 -12.27
N VAL A 114 -9.01 7.02 -13.49
CA VAL A 114 -8.82 5.69 -14.08
C VAL A 114 -7.34 5.37 -14.26
N ILE A 115 -6.57 6.27 -14.87
CA ILE A 115 -5.13 6.07 -15.08
C ILE A 115 -4.37 5.94 -13.74
N GLY A 116 -4.73 6.76 -12.74
CA GLY A 116 -4.20 6.65 -11.39
C GLY A 116 -4.49 5.30 -10.73
N SER A 117 -5.72 4.80 -10.90
CA SER A 117 -6.13 3.48 -10.40
C SER A 117 -5.38 2.34 -11.09
N ILE A 118 -5.16 2.41 -12.41
CA ILE A 118 -4.32 1.44 -13.14
C ILE A 118 -2.90 1.45 -12.58
N ASN A 119 -2.30 2.63 -12.44
CA ASN A 119 -0.93 2.76 -11.96
C ASN A 119 -0.78 2.18 -10.54
N LEU A 120 -1.76 2.39 -9.68
CA LEU A 120 -1.80 1.79 -8.34
C LEU A 120 -1.90 0.26 -8.40
N ALA A 121 -2.78 -0.28 -9.26
CA ALA A 121 -2.94 -1.72 -9.45
C ALA A 121 -1.67 -2.36 -10.04
N VAL A 122 -1.01 -1.72 -11.00
CA VAL A 122 0.27 -2.16 -11.56
C VAL A 122 1.37 -2.13 -10.50
N LYS A 123 1.43 -1.08 -9.66
CA LYS A 123 2.39 -1.01 -8.56
C LYS A 123 2.16 -2.16 -7.56
N LYS A 124 0.91 -2.41 -7.17
CA LYS A 124 0.53 -3.56 -6.34
C LYS A 124 1.00 -4.88 -6.96
N ASP A 125 0.63 -5.11 -8.21
CA ASP A 125 0.92 -6.36 -8.93
C ASP A 125 2.44 -6.58 -9.02
N ASN A 126 3.21 -5.57 -9.39
CA ASN A 126 4.68 -5.64 -9.43
C ASN A 126 5.29 -6.04 -8.08
N ILE A 127 4.75 -5.54 -6.95
CA ILE A 127 5.23 -5.90 -5.61
C ILE A 127 4.88 -7.37 -5.29
N LEU A 128 3.68 -7.83 -5.65
CA LEU A 128 3.27 -9.21 -5.43
C LEU A 128 4.03 -10.20 -6.33
N ILE A 129 4.38 -9.80 -7.55
CA ILE A 129 5.27 -10.58 -8.44
C ILE A 129 6.64 -10.76 -7.77
N GLN A 130 7.22 -9.68 -7.22
CA GLN A 130 8.49 -9.77 -6.46
C GLN A 130 8.37 -10.71 -5.26
N ALA A 131 7.26 -10.64 -4.52
CA ALA A 131 6.99 -11.52 -3.39
C ALA A 131 6.87 -12.99 -3.81
N ALA A 132 6.13 -13.28 -4.88
CA ALA A 132 5.98 -14.64 -5.41
C ALA A 132 7.32 -15.22 -5.87
N ASN A 133 8.11 -14.44 -6.62
CA ASN A 133 9.44 -14.85 -7.07
C ASN A 133 10.39 -15.17 -5.91
N SER A 134 10.24 -14.50 -4.75
CA SER A 134 11.07 -14.78 -3.58
C SER A 134 10.75 -16.11 -2.88
N LEU A 135 9.54 -16.64 -3.09
CA LEU A 135 9.05 -17.88 -2.46
C LEU A 135 9.12 -19.11 -3.36
N CYS A 136 9.09 -18.91 -4.69
CA CYS A 136 9.02 -20.00 -5.65
C CYS A 136 10.40 -20.55 -6.06
N ASN A 137 10.45 -21.85 -6.30
CA ASN A 137 11.28 -22.43 -7.36
C ASN A 137 10.39 -22.47 -8.63
N ASP A 138 10.96 -22.22 -9.82
CA ASP A 138 10.27 -21.80 -11.07
C ASP A 138 8.93 -22.51 -11.46
N SER A 139 8.64 -23.71 -10.97
CA SER A 139 7.43 -24.48 -11.30
C SER A 139 6.12 -24.04 -10.61
N ASN A 140 6.16 -23.34 -9.47
CA ASN A 140 4.96 -23.05 -8.65
C ASN A 140 4.52 -21.58 -8.65
N TYR A 141 5.05 -20.76 -9.55
CA TYR A 141 4.82 -19.31 -9.59
C TYR A 141 3.34 -18.91 -9.61
N ASP A 142 2.56 -19.44 -10.54
CA ASP A 142 1.16 -19.01 -10.74
C ASP A 142 0.26 -19.35 -9.54
N GLU A 143 0.54 -20.45 -8.85
CA GLU A 143 -0.21 -20.84 -7.67
C GLU A 143 0.10 -19.93 -6.48
N ILE A 144 1.38 -19.67 -6.23
CA ILE A 144 1.82 -18.79 -5.14
C ILE A 144 1.34 -17.36 -5.38
N HIS A 145 1.47 -16.84 -6.60
CA HIS A 145 0.96 -15.51 -6.94
C HIS A 145 -0.56 -15.39 -6.71
N ARG A 146 -1.32 -16.46 -7.03
CA ARG A 146 -2.77 -16.50 -6.76
C ARG A 146 -3.08 -16.54 -5.27
N LYS A 147 -2.32 -17.30 -4.48
CA LYS A 147 -2.45 -17.34 -3.01
C LYS A 147 -2.15 -15.98 -2.38
N LEU A 148 -1.08 -15.30 -2.82
CA LEU A 148 -0.72 -13.96 -2.34
C LEU A 148 -1.80 -12.93 -2.69
N ASN A 149 -2.38 -12.96 -3.89
CA ASN A 149 -3.51 -12.08 -4.23
C ASN A 149 -4.72 -12.35 -3.33
N LYS A 150 -5.07 -13.61 -3.05
CA LYS A 150 -6.16 -13.93 -2.10
C LYS A 150 -5.88 -13.40 -0.70
N ILE A 151 -4.63 -13.46 -0.23
CA ILE A 151 -4.24 -12.92 1.07
C ILE A 151 -4.31 -11.39 1.07
N PHE A 152 -3.93 -10.74 -0.02
CA PHE A 152 -4.05 -9.30 -0.20
C PHE A 152 -5.51 -8.83 -0.16
N ASP A 153 -6.41 -9.54 -0.85
CA ASP A 153 -7.81 -9.12 -1.00
C ASP A 153 -8.66 -9.33 0.27
N LYS A 154 -8.27 -10.25 1.17
CA LYS A 154 -8.97 -10.48 2.43
C LYS A 154 -8.84 -9.29 3.36
N SER A 155 -9.91 -8.72 3.91
CA SER A 155 -9.76 -7.63 4.88
C SER A 155 -9.07 -8.14 6.16
N THR A 156 -8.12 -7.35 6.68
CA THR A 156 -7.57 -7.56 8.03
C THR A 156 -8.56 -6.99 9.06
N PRO A 157 -8.51 -7.41 10.33
CA PRO A 157 -9.49 -7.01 11.34
C PRO A 157 -9.67 -5.49 11.49
N ASN A 158 -8.60 -4.70 11.36
CA ASN A 158 -8.64 -3.25 11.57
C ASN A 158 -8.58 -2.43 10.26
N ASN A 159 -8.20 -3.07 9.13
CA ASN A 159 -8.09 -2.49 7.80
C ASN A 159 -7.43 -1.09 7.70
N GLN A 160 -6.39 -0.85 8.51
CA GLN A 160 -5.61 0.40 8.63
C GLN A 160 -4.40 0.47 7.70
N LEU A 161 -3.97 -0.65 7.12
CA LEU A 161 -2.87 -0.65 6.15
C LEU A 161 -3.37 -0.17 4.78
N ALA A 162 -2.71 0.87 4.24
CA ALA A 162 -3.01 1.31 2.89
C ALA A 162 -2.70 0.19 1.87
N PRO A 163 -3.37 0.16 0.69
CA PRO A 163 -3.18 -0.92 -0.29
C PRO A 163 -1.72 -1.17 -0.69
N ILE A 164 -0.90 -0.12 -0.81
CA ILE A 164 0.52 -0.27 -1.13
C ILE A 164 1.32 -0.78 0.07
N GLU A 165 1.08 -0.25 1.27
CA GLU A 165 1.73 -0.72 2.50
C GLU A 165 1.47 -2.21 2.73
N ARG A 166 0.23 -2.65 2.48
CA ARG A 166 -0.14 -4.05 2.59
C ARG A 166 0.62 -4.93 1.60
N ALA A 167 0.76 -4.50 0.35
CA ALA A 167 1.56 -5.23 -0.63
C ALA A 167 3.04 -5.30 -0.22
N GLU A 168 3.58 -4.20 0.31
CA GLU A 168 4.96 -4.13 0.80
C GLU A 168 5.20 -5.03 2.01
N ALA A 169 4.24 -5.11 2.94
CA ALA A 169 4.29 -6.04 4.08
C ALA A 169 4.28 -7.51 3.62
N ILE A 170 3.42 -7.87 2.66
CA ILE A 170 3.43 -9.22 2.05
C ILE A 170 4.79 -9.52 1.44
N ARG A 171 5.35 -8.57 0.68
CA ARG A 171 6.69 -8.73 0.09
C ARG A 171 7.73 -8.95 1.18
N PHE A 172 7.72 -8.16 2.24
CA PHE A 172 8.65 -8.32 3.36
C PHE A 172 8.57 -9.73 3.98
N LEU A 173 7.35 -10.22 4.26
CA LEU A 173 7.12 -11.56 4.80
C LEU A 173 7.61 -12.67 3.86
N ALA A 174 7.38 -12.50 2.56
CA ALA A 174 7.81 -13.44 1.53
C ALA A 174 9.35 -13.56 1.45
N PHE A 175 10.07 -12.43 1.44
CA PHE A 175 11.54 -12.43 1.46
C PHE A 175 12.13 -13.06 2.73
N ARG A 176 11.40 -12.97 3.85
CA ARG A 176 11.77 -13.59 5.12
C ARG A 176 11.31 -15.05 5.24
N ARG A 177 10.72 -15.63 4.19
CA ARG A 177 10.24 -17.02 4.12
C ARG A 177 9.23 -17.38 5.22
N VAL A 178 8.38 -16.42 5.61
CA VAL A 178 7.22 -16.71 6.46
C VAL A 178 6.24 -17.58 5.66
N ASP A 179 5.64 -18.58 6.31
CA ASP A 179 4.71 -19.50 5.67
C ASP A 179 3.49 -18.73 5.11
N ILE A 180 3.09 -19.07 3.88
CA ILE A 180 1.99 -18.40 3.15
C ILE A 180 0.70 -18.47 3.94
N ASP A 181 0.45 -19.60 4.61
CA ASP A 181 -0.77 -19.81 5.39
C ASP A 181 -0.82 -18.93 6.65
N ASP A 182 0.34 -18.45 7.13
CA ASP A 182 0.43 -17.59 8.31
C ASP A 182 0.49 -16.09 7.96
N MET A 183 0.72 -15.75 6.69
CA MET A 183 0.86 -14.35 6.25
C MET A 183 -0.35 -13.47 6.56
N LEU A 184 -1.58 -14.00 6.54
CA LEU A 184 -2.76 -13.20 6.88
C LEU A 184 -2.76 -12.77 8.36
N LYS A 185 -2.31 -13.66 9.25
CA LYS A 185 -2.17 -13.37 10.69
C LYS A 185 -0.97 -12.47 10.95
N ALA A 186 0.12 -12.69 10.22
CA ALA A 186 1.29 -11.82 10.24
C ALA A 186 0.94 -10.38 9.84
N LEU A 187 0.17 -10.19 8.77
CA LEU A 187 -0.33 -8.88 8.34
C LEU A 187 -1.17 -8.20 9.43
N SER A 188 -2.09 -8.95 10.03
CA SER A 188 -2.93 -8.44 11.12
C SER A 188 -2.07 -8.01 12.33
N SER A 189 -0.96 -8.71 12.56
CA SER A 189 -0.05 -8.40 13.66
C SER A 189 0.81 -7.17 13.38
N ILE A 190 1.35 -7.06 12.18
CA ILE A 190 2.10 -5.88 11.71
C ILE A 190 1.22 -4.64 11.78
N GLU A 191 -0.05 -4.76 11.41
CA GLU A 191 -1.02 -3.68 11.48
C GLU A 191 -1.24 -3.19 12.91
N ILE A 192 -1.44 -4.11 13.87
CA ILE A 192 -1.57 -3.75 15.29
C ILE A 192 -0.31 -3.04 15.78
N ILE A 193 0.88 -3.57 15.48
CA ILE A 193 2.15 -2.97 15.90
C ILE A 193 2.30 -1.55 15.32
N LYS A 194 2.02 -1.39 14.01
CA LYS A 194 2.10 -0.10 13.32
C LYS A 194 1.14 0.91 13.94
N THR A 195 -0.12 0.52 14.18
CA THR A 195 -1.15 1.41 14.69
C THR A 195 -0.95 1.77 16.15
N VAL A 196 -0.57 0.82 17.01
CA VAL A 196 -0.40 1.07 18.45
C VAL A 196 0.84 1.91 18.75
N TRP A 197 1.92 1.74 17.99
CA TRP A 197 3.15 2.50 18.17
C TRP A 197 3.28 3.71 17.24
N GLU A 198 2.34 3.92 16.33
CA GLU A 198 2.35 5.01 15.33
C GLU A 198 3.68 5.12 14.54
N ILE A 199 4.29 3.96 14.24
CA ILE A 199 5.59 3.88 13.54
C ILE A 199 5.47 3.59 12.05
N ASP A 200 6.56 3.80 11.31
CA ASP A 200 6.68 3.42 9.91
C ASP A 200 6.49 1.91 9.69
N LEU A 201 5.95 1.54 8.52
CA LEU A 201 5.72 0.14 8.13
C LEU A 201 6.99 -0.72 8.26
N ASN A 202 8.14 -0.21 7.82
CA ASN A 202 9.40 -0.96 7.87
C ASN A 202 9.83 -1.29 9.31
N LYS A 203 9.64 -0.34 10.24
CA LYS A 203 9.93 -0.56 11.65
C LYS A 203 8.97 -1.60 12.23
N ALA A 204 7.67 -1.48 11.95
CA ALA A 204 6.66 -2.44 12.39
C ALA A 204 6.93 -3.86 11.88
N CYS A 205 7.26 -4.01 10.59
CA CYS A 205 7.66 -5.29 9.99
C CYS A 205 8.89 -5.91 10.67
N ASN A 206 9.90 -5.10 11.00
CA ASN A 206 11.10 -5.58 11.70
C ASN A 206 10.80 -6.04 13.13
N VAL A 207 10.02 -5.27 13.89
CA VAL A 207 9.55 -5.66 15.23
C VAL A 207 8.80 -6.99 15.16
N PHE A 208 7.81 -7.06 14.27
CA PHE A 208 7.04 -8.27 14.04
C PHE A 208 7.95 -9.46 13.75
N TYR A 209 8.92 -9.31 12.84
CA TYR A 209 9.77 -10.42 12.44
C TYR A 209 10.65 -10.93 13.58
N ILE A 210 11.18 -10.04 14.43
CA ILE A 210 11.99 -10.47 15.58
C ILE A 210 11.12 -11.28 16.56
N LEU A 211 9.93 -10.80 16.87
CA LEU A 211 8.98 -11.51 17.74
C LEU A 211 8.50 -12.82 17.12
N TYR A 212 8.31 -12.85 15.80
CA TYR A 212 7.94 -14.05 15.05
C TYR A 212 9.04 -15.10 15.11
N VAL A 213 10.31 -14.75 14.87
CA VAL A 213 11.45 -15.67 14.96
C VAL A 213 11.60 -16.22 16.36
N PHE A 214 11.49 -15.36 17.37
CA PHE A 214 11.49 -15.80 18.77
C PHE A 214 10.36 -16.79 19.04
N SER A 215 9.13 -16.47 18.62
CA SER A 215 8.01 -17.38 18.79
C SER A 215 8.18 -18.70 18.05
N TYR A 216 8.74 -18.68 16.85
CA TYR A 216 8.92 -19.86 16.03
C TYR A 216 9.92 -20.85 16.67
N ASN A 217 11.01 -20.32 17.23
CA ASN A 217 12.06 -21.13 17.85
C ASN A 217 11.64 -21.67 19.23
N HIS A 218 10.97 -20.85 20.06
CA HIS A 218 10.67 -21.18 21.45
C HIS A 218 9.32 -21.86 21.66
N PHE A 219 8.38 -21.68 20.73
CA PHE A 219 7.03 -22.24 20.82
C PHE A 219 6.62 -22.95 19.53
N PRO A 220 7.32 -24.03 19.12
CA PRO A 220 7.10 -24.69 17.83
C PRO A 220 5.69 -25.29 17.67
N HIS A 221 4.99 -25.58 18.77
CA HIS A 221 3.61 -26.10 18.77
C HIS A 221 2.53 -25.01 18.72
N LYS A 222 2.89 -23.73 18.91
CA LYS A 222 1.95 -22.61 18.80
C LYS A 222 2.07 -21.96 17.43
N ASN A 223 0.97 -21.39 16.94
CA ASN A 223 0.99 -20.55 15.75
C ASN A 223 1.87 -19.30 16.01
N PRO A 224 3.00 -19.13 15.31
CA PRO A 224 3.98 -18.10 15.66
C PRO A 224 3.42 -16.68 15.51
N SER A 225 2.65 -16.42 14.45
CA SER A 225 2.05 -15.10 14.24
C SER A 225 1.06 -14.71 15.34
N LYS A 226 0.28 -15.66 15.88
CA LYS A 226 -0.63 -15.39 17.01
C LYS A 226 0.13 -15.06 18.30
N ASN A 227 1.19 -15.81 18.57
CA ASN A 227 2.00 -15.62 19.77
C ASN A 227 2.81 -14.31 19.71
N THR A 228 3.16 -13.82 18.52
CA THR A 228 3.74 -12.47 18.34
C THR A 228 2.88 -11.37 18.97
N ILE A 229 1.55 -11.44 18.87
CA ILE A 229 0.65 -10.48 19.53
C ILE A 229 0.68 -10.62 21.05
N GLU A 230 0.71 -11.84 21.58
CA GLU A 230 0.81 -12.08 23.03
C GLU A 230 2.11 -11.48 23.59
N LEU A 231 3.24 -11.69 22.91
CA LEU A 231 4.52 -11.10 23.25
C LEU A 231 4.50 -9.57 23.13
N PHE A 232 3.88 -9.04 22.08
CA PHE A 232 3.73 -7.61 21.88
C PHE A 232 2.92 -6.95 23.01
N ASN A 233 1.82 -7.58 23.44
CA ASN A 233 1.02 -7.08 24.55
C ASN A 233 1.81 -7.03 25.87
N LYS A 234 2.76 -7.95 26.08
CA LYS A 234 3.66 -7.89 27.24
C LYS A 234 4.61 -6.70 27.15
N ILE A 235 5.13 -6.41 25.96
CA ILE A 235 6.00 -5.24 25.72
C ILE A 235 5.25 -3.93 26.02
N LEU A 236 3.98 -3.84 25.64
CA LEU A 236 3.15 -2.65 25.92
C LEU A 236 3.01 -2.34 27.42
N THR A 237 3.33 -3.28 28.32
CA THR A 237 3.28 -3.04 29.76
C THR A 237 4.53 -2.32 30.30
N ILE A 238 5.52 -2.07 29.46
CA ILE A 238 6.74 -1.33 29.82
C ILE A 238 6.46 0.17 29.67
N SER A 239 6.83 0.96 30.67
CA SER A 239 6.64 2.42 30.69
C SER A 239 7.62 3.21 29.80
N LEU A 240 8.23 2.57 28.79
CA LEU A 240 9.18 3.20 27.87
C LEU A 240 8.48 3.62 26.58
N PRO A 241 8.87 4.75 25.98
CA PRO A 241 8.43 5.09 24.63
C PRO A 241 8.80 3.97 23.63
N PRO A 242 7.95 3.71 22.60
CA PRO A 242 8.19 2.64 21.63
C PRO A 242 9.56 2.70 20.94
N GLU A 243 10.06 3.90 20.66
CA GLU A 243 11.34 4.12 19.98
C GLU A 243 12.53 3.73 20.87
N GLN A 244 12.49 4.13 22.14
CA GLN A 244 13.49 3.75 23.13
C GLN A 244 13.48 2.25 23.39
N PHE A 245 12.30 1.66 23.51
CA PHE A 245 12.17 0.21 23.61
C PHE A 245 12.73 -0.49 22.36
N PHE A 246 12.44 0.02 21.17
CA PHE A 246 12.91 -0.58 19.92
C PHE A 246 14.44 -0.58 19.83
N GLU A 247 15.09 0.53 20.17
CA GLU A 247 16.56 0.58 20.22
C GLU A 247 17.16 -0.39 21.23
N LEU A 248 16.58 -0.41 22.43
CA LEU A 248 16.97 -1.31 23.51
C LEU A 248 16.84 -2.76 23.06
N PHE A 249 15.70 -3.12 22.49
CA PHE A 249 15.41 -4.45 22.01
C PHE A 249 16.36 -4.87 20.88
N LEU A 250 16.62 -4.00 19.91
CA LEU A 250 17.59 -4.28 18.84
C LEU A 250 19.00 -4.57 19.37
N LYS A 251 19.43 -3.84 20.41
CA LYS A 251 20.77 -3.97 21.01
C LYS A 251 20.89 -5.14 21.98
N THR A 252 19.79 -5.63 22.55
CA THR A 252 19.80 -6.65 23.62
C THR A 252 19.11 -7.97 23.23
N LYS A 253 18.43 -8.05 22.08
CA LYS A 253 17.75 -9.26 21.57
C LYS A 253 18.61 -10.52 21.52
N LYS A 254 19.94 -10.39 21.43
CA LYS A 254 20.85 -11.54 21.41
C LYS A 254 20.66 -12.40 22.66
N LYS A 255 20.45 -11.80 23.83
CA LYS A 255 20.25 -12.53 25.09
C LYS A 255 19.02 -13.43 25.07
N ILE A 256 17.96 -12.97 24.42
CA ILE A 256 16.70 -13.70 24.29
C ILE A 256 16.83 -14.80 23.22
N ILE A 257 17.49 -14.51 22.10
CA ILE A 257 17.66 -15.46 20.98
C ILE A 257 18.64 -16.59 21.34
N SER A 258 19.62 -16.31 22.21
CA SER A 258 20.65 -17.26 22.66
C SER A 258 20.25 -18.05 23.91
N ASP A 259 19.00 -18.00 24.36
CA ASP A 259 18.49 -18.67 25.57
C ASP A 259 19.21 -18.29 26.88
N GLU A 260 19.95 -17.18 26.89
CA GLU A 260 20.58 -16.67 28.12
C GLU A 260 19.54 -16.12 29.10
N MET A 261 18.35 -15.73 28.60
CA MET A 261 17.25 -15.20 29.40
C MET A 261 15.91 -15.46 28.73
N ASP A 262 14.94 -15.97 29.51
CA ASP A 262 13.54 -16.08 29.07
C ASP A 262 12.93 -14.69 28.82
N PHE A 263 12.00 -14.61 27.87
CA PHE A 263 11.33 -13.38 27.48
C PHE A 263 10.54 -12.73 28.63
N ASP A 264 9.87 -13.52 29.47
CA ASP A 264 9.12 -12.95 30.60
C ASP A 264 10.06 -12.36 31.65
N THR A 265 11.18 -13.03 31.91
CA THR A 265 12.26 -12.52 32.77
C THR A 265 12.89 -11.25 32.18
N TYR A 266 13.13 -11.22 30.87
CA TYR A 266 13.69 -10.07 30.16
C TYR A 266 12.77 -8.85 30.23
N ILE A 267 11.48 -9.01 29.91
CA ILE A 267 10.50 -7.92 29.96
C ILE A 267 10.33 -7.42 31.40
N LYS A 268 10.30 -8.32 32.39
CA LYS A 268 10.23 -7.94 33.80
C LYS A 268 11.43 -7.11 34.23
N LYS A 269 12.65 -7.52 33.86
CA LYS A 269 13.89 -6.79 34.19
C LYS A 269 13.91 -5.40 33.56
N ILE A 270 13.50 -5.27 32.30
CA ILE A 270 13.38 -3.95 31.66
C ILE A 270 12.35 -3.08 32.37
N LYS A 271 11.20 -3.67 32.72
CA LYS A 271 10.14 -2.94 33.41
C LYS A 271 10.60 -2.42 34.77
N GLU A 272 11.30 -3.25 35.56
CA GLU A 272 11.86 -2.85 36.85
C GLU A 272 12.89 -1.72 36.70
N LEU A 273 13.81 -1.84 35.75
CA LEU A 273 14.83 -0.81 35.51
C LEU A 273 14.21 0.50 34.99
N ALA A 274 13.20 0.42 34.12
CA ALA A 274 12.46 1.59 33.65
C ALA A 274 11.65 2.28 34.76
N ILE A 275 11.05 1.52 35.68
CA ILE A 275 10.36 2.07 36.87
C ILE A 275 11.35 2.79 37.78
N ASN A 276 12.59 2.30 37.88
CA ASN A 276 13.67 2.95 38.64
C ASN A 276 14.20 4.23 37.97
N GLY A 277 13.61 4.66 36.85
CA GLY A 277 13.94 5.90 36.17
C GLY A 277 15.15 5.80 35.23
N MET A 278 15.66 4.60 34.97
CA MET A 278 16.79 4.41 34.04
C MET A 278 16.35 4.64 32.60
N ASP A 279 17.22 5.29 31.82
CA ASP A 279 16.99 5.49 30.40
C ASP A 279 17.32 4.23 29.57
N SER A 280 16.97 4.22 28.28
CA SER A 280 17.23 3.06 27.42
C SER A 280 18.71 2.68 27.33
N CYS A 281 19.64 3.64 27.40
CA CYS A 281 21.08 3.40 27.30
C CYS A 281 21.61 2.72 28.56
N GLU A 282 21.22 3.22 29.73
CA GLU A 282 21.57 2.64 31.03
C GLU A 282 21.04 1.21 31.15
N ILE A 283 19.79 0.97 30.73
CA ILE A 283 19.21 -0.37 30.73
C ILE A 283 20.00 -1.31 29.80
N ILE A 284 20.48 -0.83 28.64
CA ILE A 284 21.30 -1.66 27.73
C ILE A 284 22.62 -2.04 28.39
N GLU A 285 23.28 -1.13 29.09
CA GLU A 285 24.54 -1.42 29.80
C GLU A 285 24.32 -2.45 30.90
N GLU A 286 23.26 -2.29 31.68
CA GLU A 286 22.93 -3.22 32.76
C GLU A 286 22.49 -4.59 32.25
N LEU A 287 21.81 -4.62 31.12
CA LEU A 287 21.52 -5.86 30.40
C LEU A 287 22.73 -6.43 29.68
N ARG A 288 23.87 -5.74 29.54
CA ARG A 288 25.09 -6.30 28.93
C ARG A 288 26.04 -6.93 29.95
N LYS A 289 26.01 -6.47 31.21
CA LYS A 289 26.80 -7.07 32.28
C LYS A 289 26.51 -8.59 32.35
N PRO A 290 27.55 -9.45 32.43
CA PRO A 290 27.34 -10.87 32.71
C PRO A 290 26.70 -10.99 34.09
N HIS A 291 25.79 -11.96 34.26
CA HIS A 291 25.28 -12.29 35.58
C HIS A 291 26.48 -12.73 36.43
N GLU A 292 26.90 -11.89 37.37
CA GLU A 292 27.67 -12.37 38.52
C GLU A 292 26.69 -13.23 39.33
N GLU A 293 26.91 -14.55 39.27
CA GLU A 293 26.40 -15.51 40.25
C GLU A 293 27.10 -15.31 41.60
#